data_AF-A0A1K1M277-F1
#
_entry.id   AF-A0A1K1M277-F1
#
_cell.length_a   1.000
_cell.length_b   1.000
_cell.length_c   1.000
_cell.angle_alpha   90.00
_cell.angle_beta   90.00
_cell.angle_gamma   90.00
#
_symmetry.space_group_name_H-M   'P 1'
#
loop_
_entity.id
_entity.type
_entity.pdbx_description
1 polymer ?
#
loop_
_entity_poly.entity_id
_entity_poly.type
_entity_poly.pdbx_seq_one_letter_code
_entity_poly.pdbx_strand_id
1 'polypeptide(L)'
;MIHITKNKDNTFTFRLKTENNIVLLQGDSFSSKEELNTTIKNIVPAINSLNIFERKTDYNGKFLFNLKNLEGKVIGKSQFYSSEAGMENGIKNLKNNISSLYNL
;
A
#
# COMPACT_ATOMS: atom_id res chain seq x y z
N MET A 1 2.95 -10.66 -0.31
CA MET A 1 3.73 -10.74 0.95
C MET A 1 4.07 -9.36 1.46
N ILE A 2 4.11 -9.19 2.77
CA ILE A 2 4.59 -7.97 3.42
C ILE A 2 6.06 -8.11 3.80
N HIS A 3 6.86 -7.09 3.49
CA HIS A 3 8.25 -7.00 3.88
C HIS A 3 8.46 -5.74 4.72
N ILE A 4 8.89 -5.90 5.97
CA ILE A 4 9.15 -4.80 6.91
C ILE A 4 10.66 -4.55 6.98
N THR A 5 11.08 -3.30 6.84
CA THR A 5 12.47 -2.88 6.93
C THR A 5 12.64 -1.92 8.10
N LYS A 6 13.59 -2.19 8.99
CA LYS A 6 14.09 -1.20 9.96
C LYS A 6 15.14 -0.33 9.27
N ASN A 7 14.93 0.97 9.27
CA ASN A 7 15.80 1.96 8.66
C ASN A 7 16.94 2.36 9.61
N LYS A 8 17.98 3.04 9.09
CA LYS A 8 19.15 3.49 9.86
C LYS A 8 18.80 4.51 10.95
N ASP A 9 17.73 5.28 10.74
CA ASP A 9 17.18 6.27 11.67
C ASP A 9 16.23 5.65 12.73
N ASN A 10 16.25 4.31 12.87
CA ASN A 10 15.35 3.53 13.73
C ASN A 10 13.85 3.58 13.38
N THR A 11 13.47 4.17 12.24
CA THR A 11 12.10 4.07 11.74
C THR A 11 11.85 2.74 11.03
N PHE A 12 10.59 2.40 10.80
CA PHE A 12 10.17 1.18 10.12
C PHE A 12 9.37 1.51 8.87
N THR A 13 9.66 0.86 7.75
CA THR A 13 8.86 0.94 6.52
C THR A 13 8.34 -0.43 6.14
N PHE A 14 7.32 -0.49 5.29
CA PHE A 14 6.88 -1.74 4.68
C PHE A 14 6.80 -1.66 3.16
N ARG A 15 6.91 -2.82 2.52
CA ARG A 15 6.53 -3.01 1.12
C ARG A 15 5.58 -4.18 1.00
N LEU A 16 4.51 -3.99 0.22
CA LEU A 16 3.65 -5.08 -0.23
C LEU A 16 4.13 -5.50 -1.61
N LYS A 17 4.45 -6.80 -1.73
CA LYS A 17 5.01 -7.40 -2.93
C LYS A 17 4.16 -8.57 -3.41
N THR A 18 4.12 -8.78 -4.72
CA THR A 18 3.66 -10.05 -5.30
C THR A 18 4.61 -11.19 -4.91
N GLU A 19 4.21 -12.44 -5.18
CA GLU A 19 5.07 -13.62 -5.00
C GLU A 19 6.37 -13.51 -5.82
N ASN A 20 6.30 -12.92 -7.01
CA ASN A 20 7.44 -12.68 -7.90
C ASN A 20 8.25 -11.43 -7.51
N ASN A 21 8.20 -10.99 -6.25
CA ASN A 21 8.94 -9.83 -5.71
C ASN A 21 8.63 -8.46 -6.34
N ILE A 22 7.58 -8.33 -7.15
CA ILE A 22 7.17 -7.04 -7.73
C ILE A 22 6.54 -6.18 -6.62
N VAL A 23 7.02 -4.96 -6.43
CA VAL A 23 6.48 -4.01 -5.44
C VAL A 23 5.16 -3.45 -5.93
N LEU A 24 4.09 -3.68 -5.17
CA LEU A 24 2.76 -3.11 -5.41
C LEU A 24 2.58 -1.78 -4.65
N LEU A 25 3.06 -1.73 -3.41
CA LEU A 25 2.92 -0.58 -2.53
C LEU A 25 4.18 -0.43 -1.67
N GLN A 26 4.63 0.79 -1.50
CA GLN A 26 5.61 1.17 -0.49
C GLN A 26 4.92 2.04 0.57
N GLY A 27 5.03 1.62 1.82
CA GLY A 27 4.52 2.34 2.97
C GLY A 27 5.41 3.50 3.41
N ASP A 28 4.81 4.43 4.15
CA ASP A 28 5.53 5.50 4.84
C ASP A 28 6.35 4.96 6.03
N SER A 29 7.18 5.81 6.61
CA SER A 29 7.97 5.49 7.79
C SER A 29 7.14 5.60 9.07
N PHE A 30 7.31 4.62 9.96
CA PHE A 30 6.69 4.54 11.28
C PHE A 30 7.75 4.61 12.37
N SER A 31 7.40 5.14 13.54
CA SER A 31 8.34 5.27 14.66
C SER A 31 8.64 3.92 15.32
N SER A 32 7.72 2.95 15.21
CA SER A 32 7.87 1.61 15.78
C SER A 32 7.27 0.52 14.89
N LYS A 33 7.75 -0.72 15.07
CA LYS A 33 7.18 -1.91 14.41
C LYS A 33 5.73 -2.17 14.84
N GLU A 34 5.38 -1.83 16.08
CA GLU A 34 4.03 -1.98 16.62
C GLU A 34 3.04 -1.01 15.96
N GLU A 35 3.43 0.26 15.77
CA GLU A 35 2.63 1.27 15.06
C GLU A 35 2.35 0.83 13.62
N LEU A 36 3.38 0.32 12.92
CA LEU A 36 3.27 -0.21 11.57
C LEU A 36 2.28 -1.40 11.53
N ASN A 37 2.47 -2.39 12.40
CA ASN A 37 1.61 -3.58 12.43
C ASN A 37 0.15 -3.22 12.72
N THR A 38 -0.08 -2.31 13.67
CA THR A 38 -1.41 -1.81 14.03
C THR A 38 -2.05 -1.10 12.85
N THR A 39 -1.29 -0.22 12.18
CA THR A 39 -1.76 0.48 10.98
C THR A 39 -2.21 -0.50 9.91
N ILE A 40 -1.42 -1.53 9.61
CA ILE A 40 -1.74 -2.49 8.56
C ILE A 40 -2.96 -3.34 8.94
N LYS A 41 -3.03 -3.81 10.19
CA LYS A 41 -4.17 -4.57 10.71
C LYS A 41 -5.48 -3.78 10.59
N ASN A 42 -5.46 -2.48 10.85
CA ASN A 42 -6.64 -1.63 10.80
C ASN A 42 -7.13 -1.35 9.37
N ILE A 43 -6.30 -1.54 8.35
CA ILE A 43 -6.70 -1.39 6.94
C ILE A 43 -7.47 -2.62 6.45
N VAL A 44 -7.14 -3.81 6.97
CA VAL A 44 -7.74 -5.09 6.56
C VAL A 44 -9.27 -5.03 6.45
N PRO A 45 -10.05 -4.57 7.46
CA PRO A 45 -11.51 -4.48 7.33
C PRO A 45 -11.97 -3.46 6.26
N ALA A 46 -11.14 -2.47 5.96
CA ALA A 46 -11.43 -1.42 4.98
C ALA A 46 -10.90 -1.74 3.57
N ILE A 47 -10.16 -2.84 3.38
CA ILE A 47 -9.39 -3.06 2.14
C ILE A 47 -10.29 -3.18 0.90
N ASN A 48 -11.52 -3.65 1.09
CA ASN A 48 -12.50 -3.76 0.02
C ASN A 48 -13.22 -2.43 -0.26
N SER A 49 -13.18 -1.47 0.67
CA SER A 49 -13.76 -0.14 0.50
C SER A 49 -13.02 0.65 -0.57
N LEU A 50 -13.76 1.40 -1.38
CA LEU A 50 -13.19 2.23 -2.44
C LEU A 50 -12.51 3.50 -1.89
N ASN A 51 -12.93 3.98 -0.71
CA ASN A 51 -12.52 5.29 -0.19
C ASN A 51 -11.09 5.36 0.36
N ILE A 52 -10.42 4.24 0.59
CA ILE A 52 -9.02 4.23 1.05
C ILE A 52 -8.01 4.31 -0.10
N PHE A 53 -8.45 4.23 -1.36
CA PHE A 53 -7.60 4.34 -2.53
C PHE A 53 -7.78 5.69 -3.21
N GLU A 54 -6.79 6.55 -3.11
CA GLU A 54 -6.74 7.81 -3.84
C GLU A 54 -5.96 7.64 -5.13
N ARG A 55 -6.64 7.76 -6.26
CA ARG A 55 -6.04 7.68 -7.60
C ARG A 55 -5.46 9.04 -7.96
N LYS A 56 -4.27 9.05 -8.56
CA LYS A 56 -3.56 10.26 -8.96
C LYS A 56 -2.90 10.07 -10.33
N THR A 57 -2.78 11.18 -11.02
CA THR A 57 -1.97 11.30 -12.23
C THR A 57 -0.92 12.38 -11.98
N ASP A 58 0.35 12.09 -12.29
CA ASP A 58 1.42 13.07 -12.17
C ASP A 58 1.45 14.04 -13.36
N TYR A 59 2.35 15.02 -13.31
CA TYR A 59 2.51 16.02 -14.37
C TYR A 59 3.03 15.43 -15.69
N ASN A 60 3.54 14.19 -15.68
CA ASN A 60 4.00 13.46 -16.87
C ASN A 60 2.92 12.51 -17.43
N GLY A 61 1.70 12.54 -16.90
CA GLY A 61 0.63 11.63 -17.30
C GLY A 61 0.81 10.19 -16.80
N LYS A 62 1.67 9.95 -15.81
CA LYS A 62 1.81 8.65 -15.15
C LYS A 62 0.79 8.50 -14.03
N PHE A 63 0.24 7.30 -13.92
CA PHE A 63 -0.82 6.99 -12.96
C PHE A 63 -0.23 6.36 -11.70
N LEU A 64 -0.78 6.65 -10.54
CA LEU A 64 -0.43 6.01 -9.27
C LEU A 64 -1.62 6.06 -8.32
N PHE A 65 -1.61 5.25 -7.28
CA PHE A 65 -2.58 5.38 -6.19
C PHE A 65 -1.89 5.48 -4.83
N ASN A 66 -2.49 6.26 -3.93
CA ASN A 66 -2.15 6.29 -2.52
C ASN A 66 -3.11 5.36 -1.76
N LEU A 67 -2.57 4.65 -0.77
CA LEU A 67 -3.33 3.95 0.26
C LEU A 67 -3.47 4.88 1.46
N LYS A 68 -4.71 5.07 1.92
CA LYS A 68 -5.06 5.87 3.10
C LYS A 68 -5.53 4.97 4.24
N ASN A 69 -5.33 5.40 5.47
CA ASN A 69 -6.01 4.81 6.63
C ASN A 69 -7.47 5.34 6.71
N LEU A 70 -8.24 4.85 7.69
CA LEU A 70 -9.63 5.27 7.91
C LEU A 70 -9.79 6.76 8.26
N GLU A 71 -8.73 7.42 8.73
CA GLU A 71 -8.69 8.85 9.05
C GLU A 71 -8.31 9.70 7.82
N GLY A 72 -8.08 9.06 6.66
CA GLY A 72 -7.70 9.73 5.42
C GLY A 72 -6.20 10.07 5.30
N LYS A 73 -5.38 9.73 6.31
CA LYS A 73 -3.93 9.88 6.25
C LYS A 73 -3.35 8.91 5.23
N VAL A 74 -2.51 9.41 4.31
CA VAL A 74 -1.73 8.55 3.41
C VAL A 74 -0.72 7.76 4.23
N ILE A 75 -0.65 6.46 3.96
CA ILE A 75 0.22 5.51 4.67
C ILE A 75 1.06 4.67 3.70
N GLY A 76 0.84 4.81 2.41
CA GLY A 76 1.64 4.18 1.37
C GLY A 76 1.24 4.64 -0.02
N LYS A 77 2.14 4.41 -0.98
CA LYS A 77 1.99 4.81 -2.38
C LYS A 77 2.39 3.67 -3.30
N SER A 78 1.69 3.54 -4.41
CA SER A 78 2.05 2.60 -5.47
C SER A 78 3.27 3.08 -6.24
N GLN A 79 3.83 2.20 -7.07
CA GLN A 79 4.69 2.62 -8.17
C GLN A 79 3.86 3.35 -9.25
N PHE A 80 4.55 4.01 -10.16
CA PHE A 80 3.91 4.59 -11.34
C PHE A 80 3.48 3.51 -12.34
N TYR A 81 2.34 3.73 -12.96
CA TYR A 81 1.78 2.94 -14.04
C TYR A 81 1.75 3.77 -15.33
N SER A 82 1.90 3.08 -16.46
CA SER A 82 1.83 3.69 -17.79
C SER A 82 0.39 3.95 -18.26
N SER A 83 -0.62 3.37 -17.61
CA SER A 83 -2.03 3.52 -17.95
C SER A 83 -2.91 3.45 -16.72
N GLU A 84 -4.10 4.07 -16.81
CA GLU A 84 -5.14 4.00 -15.78
C GLU A 84 -5.59 2.55 -15.52
N ALA A 85 -5.80 1.77 -16.57
CA ALA A 85 -6.13 0.35 -16.45
C ALA A 85 -5.03 -0.45 -15.70
N GLY A 86 -3.75 -0.10 -15.92
CA GLY A 86 -2.64 -0.68 -15.16
C GLY A 86 -2.71 -0.36 -13.68
N MET A 87 -3.05 0.88 -13.33
CA MET A 87 -3.25 1.32 -11.94
C MET A 87 -4.43 0.58 -11.28
N GLU A 88 -5.58 0.45 -11.95
CA GLU A 88 -6.73 -0.29 -11.42
C GLU A 88 -6.41 -1.78 -11.18
N ASN A 89 -5.65 -2.41 -12.09
CA ASN A 89 -5.14 -3.76 -11.87
C ASN A 89 -4.19 -3.83 -10.68
N GLY A 90 -3.37 -2.79 -10.47
CA GLY A 90 -2.53 -2.63 -9.27
C GLY A 90 -3.35 -2.62 -7.98
N ILE A 91 -4.44 -1.86 -7.95
CA ILE A 91 -5.37 -1.81 -6.81
C ILE A 91 -6.00 -3.19 -6.57
N LYS A 92 -6.49 -3.85 -7.62
CA LYS A 92 -7.07 -5.20 -7.52
C LYS A 92 -6.06 -6.21 -6.96
N ASN A 93 -4.83 -6.19 -7.46
CA ASN A 93 -3.76 -7.06 -6.99
C ASN A 93 -3.43 -6.80 -5.52
N LEU A 94 -3.39 -5.53 -5.11
CA LEU A 94 -3.13 -5.16 -3.73
C LEU A 94 -4.24 -5.64 -2.78
N LYS A 95 -5.52 -5.47 -3.18
CA LYS A 95 -6.67 -5.99 -2.44
C LYS A 95 -6.56 -7.50 -2.24
N ASN A 96 -6.35 -8.24 -3.34
CA ASN A 96 -6.21 -9.71 -3.29
C ASN A 96 -5.02 -10.14 -2.43
N ASN A 97 -3.90 -9.42 -2.49
CA ASN A 97 -2.71 -9.75 -1.70
C ASN A 97 -2.97 -9.58 -0.20
N ILE A 98 -3.64 -8.50 0.19
CA ILE A 98 -3.98 -8.25 1.59
C ILE A 98 -5.04 -9.24 2.09
N SER A 99 -6.10 -9.49 1.31
CA SER A 99 -7.11 -10.49 1.69
C SER A 99 -6.48 -11.88 1.90
N SER A 100 -5.60 -12.30 1.00
CA SER A 100 -4.86 -13.56 1.13
C SER A 100 -3.95 -13.59 2.35
N LEU A 101 -3.24 -12.50 2.67
CA LEU A 101 -2.36 -12.43 3.84
C LEU A 101 -3.11 -12.53 5.18
N TYR A 102 -4.37 -12.12 5.22
CA TYR A 102 -5.17 -12.06 6.44
C TYR A 102 -6.30 -13.10 6.49
N ASN A 103 -6.34 -14.03 5.53
CA ASN A 103 -7.38 -15.05 5.39
C ASN A 103 -8.81 -14.45 5.40
N LEU A 104 -8.98 -13.33 4.67
CA LEU A 104 -10.27 -12.68 4.44
C LEU A 104 -11.06 -13.34 3.31
#